data_AF-A0AAW9NHP6-F1
#
_entry.id   AF-A0AAW9NHP6-F1
#
_cell.length_a   1.000
_cell.length_b   1.000
_cell.length_c   1.000
_cell.angle_alpha   90.00
_cell.angle_beta   90.00
_cell.angle_gamma   90.00
#
_symmetry.space_group_name_H-M   'P 1'
#
loop_
_entity.id
_entity.type
_entity.pdbx_description
1 polymer ?
#
loop_
_entity_poly.entity_id
_entity_poly.type
_entity_poly.pdbx_seq_one_letter_code
_entity_poly.pdbx_strand_id
1 'polypeptide(L)' 'MNQPKMNPALLRLLVIFPNVLSYILLFGIIVFIATNYAALREAGALMTWGIIACVLAPMAGYTTYSIVKRIRAGVL' A
#
# COMPACT_ATOMS: atom_id res chain seq x y z
N MET A 1 -34.11 -2.26 -7.13
CA MET A 1 -33.04 -2.51 -6.15
C MET A 1 -32.50 -1.16 -5.69
N ASN A 2 -32.95 -0.64 -4.55
CA ASN A 2 -32.40 0.59 -3.97
C ASN A 2 -31.14 0.23 -3.19
N GLN A 3 -30.00 0.17 -3.88
CA GLN A 3 -28.71 0.16 -3.20
C GLN A 3 -28.60 1.46 -2.39
N PRO A 4 -28.29 1.41 -1.08
CA PRO A 4 -27.97 2.62 -0.36
C PRO A 4 -26.78 3.24 -1.06
N LYS A 5 -26.96 4.43 -1.64
CA LYS A 5 -25.88 5.21 -2.24
C LYS A 5 -24.96 5.62 -1.10
N MET A 6 -23.99 4.78 -0.80
CA MET A 6 -22.95 5.07 0.18
C MET A 6 -22.31 6.39 -0.25
N ASN A 7 -22.20 7.35 0.68
CA ASN A 7 -21.71 8.68 0.34
C ASN A 7 -20.34 8.55 -0.36
N PRO A 8 -20.14 9.12 -1.56
CA PRO A 8 -18.86 9.03 -2.28
C PRO A 8 -17.66 9.45 -1.43
N ALA A 9 -17.84 10.38 -0.49
CA ALA A 9 -16.79 10.74 0.48
C ALA A 9 -16.35 9.57 1.38
N LEU A 10 -17.29 8.75 1.86
CA LEU A 10 -17.00 7.57 2.67
C LEU A 10 -16.33 6.46 1.85
N LEU A 11 -16.76 6.30 0.59
CA LEU A 11 -16.13 5.41 -0.38
C LEU A 11 -14.66 5.78 -0.62
N ARG A 12 -14.35 7.07 -0.78
CA ARG A 12 -12.97 7.55 -0.94
C ARG A 12 -12.14 7.29 0.32
N LEU A 13 -12.69 7.56 1.51
CA LEU A 13 -12.00 7.31 2.77
C LEU A 13 -11.65 5.83 2.94
N LEU A 14 -12.61 4.93 2.68
CA LEU A 14 -12.44 3.49 2.80
C LEU A 14 -11.39 2.90 1.85
N VAL A 15 -11.12 3.54 0.71
CA VAL A 15 -10.17 3.04 -0.28
C VAL A 15 -8.81 3.73 -0.17
N ILE A 16 -8.78 5.02 0.19
CA ILE A 16 -7.54 5.78 0.39
C ILE A 16 -6.85 5.37 1.69
N PHE A 17 -7.59 5.17 2.78
CA PHE A 17 -7.01 4.86 4.09
C PHE A 17 -6.15 3.57 4.09
N PRO A 18 -6.62 2.41 3.57
CA PRO A 18 -5.80 1.20 3.49
C PRO A 18 -4.56 1.38 2.61
N ASN A 19 -4.66 2.19 1.56
CA ASN A 19 -3.54 2.46 0.68
C ASN A 19 -2.47 3.34 1.36
N VAL A 20 -2.89 4.36 2.14
CA VAL A 20 -1.97 5.15 2.97
C VAL A 20 -1.27 4.28 4.02
N LEU A 21 -2.00 3.36 4.67
CA LEU A 21 -1.38 2.38 5.58
C LEU A 21 -0.34 1.50 4.86
N SER A 22 -0.59 1.13 3.61
CA SER A 22 0.35 0.35 2.80
C SER A 22 1.66 1.10 2.54
N TYR A 23 1.61 2.43 2.32
CA TYR A 23 2.81 3.26 2.21
C TYR A 23 3.56 3.40 3.53
N ILE A 24 2.84 3.52 4.65
CA ILE A 24 3.45 3.55 5.99
C ILE A 24 4.16 2.21 6.26
N LEU A 25 3.53 1.09 5.92
CA LEU A 25 4.14 -0.24 6.04
C LEU A 25 5.38 -0.36 5.16
N LEU A 26 5.31 0.06 3.89
CA LEU A 26 6.45 0.03 2.96
C LEU A 26 7.62 0.83 3.53
N PHE A 27 7.36 2.03 4.03
CA PHE A 27 8.37 2.86 4.68
C PHE A 27 8.97 2.18 5.91
N GLY A 28 8.13 1.59 6.77
CA GLY A 28 8.59 0.82 7.92
C GLY A 28 9.48 -0.36 7.55
N ILE A 29 9.14 -1.09 6.48
CA ILE A 29 9.95 -2.20 5.97
C ILE A 29 11.32 -1.70 5.48
N ILE A 30 11.36 -0.61 4.74
CA ILE A 30 12.63 -0.02 4.26
C ILE A 30 13.53 0.37 5.44
N VAL A 31 12.97 1.06 6.45
CA VAL A 31 13.71 1.45 7.66
C VAL A 31 14.16 0.23 8.45
N PHE A 32 13.33 -0.80 8.58
CA PHE A 32 13.67 -2.04 9.27
C PHE A 32 14.85 -2.76 8.59
N ILE A 33 14.81 -2.90 7.26
CA ILE A 33 15.90 -3.50 6.47
C ILE A 33 17.18 -2.67 6.63
N ALA A 34 17.09 -1.34 6.56
CA ALA A 34 18.25 -0.46 6.67
C ALA A 34 18.91 -0.53 8.07
N THR A 35 18.11 -0.55 9.13
CA THR A 35 18.60 -0.58 10.52
C THR A 35 19.08 -1.96 10.96
N ASN A 36 18.52 -3.05 10.40
CA ASN A 36 18.85 -4.43 10.77
C ASN A 36 19.61 -5.18 9.67
N TYR A 37 20.27 -4.46 8.77
CA TYR A 37 20.88 -5.03 7.57
C TYR A 37 21.84 -6.19 7.86
N ALA A 38 22.74 -6.02 8.85
CA ALA A 38 23.72 -7.04 9.22
C ALA A 38 23.04 -8.32 9.74
N ALA A 39 22.11 -8.18 10.70
CA ALA A 39 21.37 -9.30 11.28
C ALA A 39 20.52 -10.03 10.23
N LEU A 40 19.88 -9.31 9.31
CA LEU A 40 19.08 -9.88 8.23
C LEU A 40 19.93 -10.62 7.20
N ARG A 41 21.15 -10.14 6.94
CA ARG A 41 22.12 -10.79 6.05
C ARG A 41 22.65 -12.08 6.65
N GLU A 42 22.99 -12.08 7.94
CA GLU A 42 23.47 -13.27 8.66
C GLU A 42 22.37 -14.33 8.81
N ALA A 43 21.13 -13.92 9.04
CA ALA A 43 19.97 -14.81 9.12
C ALA A 43 19.47 -15.32 7.75
N GLY A 44 20.07 -14.89 6.63
CA GLY A 44 19.61 -15.22 5.28
C GLY A 44 18.23 -14.65 4.90
N ALA A 45 17.66 -13.78 5.73
CA ALA A 45 16.32 -13.22 5.57
C ALA A 45 16.28 -11.95 4.70
N LEU A 46 17.44 -11.34 4.42
CA LEU A 46 17.56 -10.11 3.64
C LEU A 46 16.81 -10.18 2.29
N MET A 47 16.95 -11.30 1.57
CA MET A 47 16.32 -11.51 0.28
C MET A 47 14.79 -11.54 0.39
N THR A 48 14.25 -12.20 1.41
CA THR A 48 12.81 -12.27 1.68
C THR A 48 12.22 -10.87 1.91
N TRP A 49 12.83 -10.09 2.80
CA TRP A 49 12.37 -8.73 3.09
C TRP A 49 12.52 -7.79 1.89
N GLY A 50 13.59 -7.95 1.11
CA GLY A 50 13.78 -7.24 -0.16
C GLY A 50 12.69 -7.54 -1.17
N ILE A 51 12.32 -8.82 -1.35
CA ILE A 51 11.22 -9.23 -2.25
C ILE A 51 9.90 -8.64 -1.77
N ILE A 52 9.60 -8.70 -0.47
CA ILE A 52 8.38 -8.10 0.09
C ILE A 52 8.32 -6.61 -0.25
N ALA A 53 9.39 -5.85 -0.03
CA ALA A 53 9.44 -4.42 -0.39
C ALA A 53 9.27 -4.20 -1.90
N CYS A 54 9.94 -4.99 -2.74
CA CYS A 54 9.87 -4.91 -4.20
C CYS A 54 8.48 -5.23 -4.77
N VAL A 55 7.68 -6.08 -4.12
CA VAL A 55 6.31 -6.39 -4.57
C VAL A 55 5.31 -5.39 -3.99
N LEU A 56 5.50 -4.97 -2.73
CA LEU A 56 4.59 -4.08 -2.04
C LEU A 56 4.62 -2.65 -2.62
N ALA A 57 5.78 -2.19 -3.09
CA ALA A 57 5.93 -0.89 -3.78
C ALA A 57 5.06 -0.74 -5.04
N PRO A 58 5.14 -1.62 -6.07
CA PRO A 58 4.29 -1.54 -7.25
C PRO A 58 2.82 -1.82 -6.95
N MET A 59 2.49 -2.66 -5.95
CA MET A 59 1.10 -2.87 -5.55
C MET A 59 0.47 -1.61 -4.94
N ALA A 60 1.17 -0.94 -4.02
CA ALA A 60 0.71 0.33 -3.46
C ALA A 60 0.58 1.41 -4.55
N GLY A 61 1.56 1.48 -5.47
CA GLY A 61 1.50 2.38 -6.63
C GLY A 61 0.30 2.12 -7.55
N TYR A 62 0.07 0.85 -7.92
CA TYR A 62 -1.08 0.47 -8.75
C TYR A 62 -2.41 0.79 -8.08
N THR A 63 -2.51 0.54 -6.78
CA THR A 63 -3.71 0.85 -6.00
C THR A 63 -3.97 2.34 -6.00
N THR A 64 -2.95 3.18 -5.78
CA THR A 64 -3.04 4.65 -5.94
C THR A 64 -3.55 5.05 -7.32
N TYR A 65 -2.97 4.50 -8.39
CA TYR A 65 -3.40 4.78 -9.76
C TYR A 65 -4.87 4.41 -9.98
N SER A 66 -5.30 3.24 -9.50
CA SER A 66 -6.68 2.77 -9.63
C SER A 66 -7.68 3.67 -8.90
N ILE A 67 -7.32 4.17 -7.72
CA ILE A 67 -8.12 5.11 -6.92
C ILE A 67 -8.26 6.43 -7.67
N VAL A 68 -7.14 7.02 -8.11
CA VAL A 68 -7.14 8.29 -8.85
C VAL A 68 -7.96 8.17 -10.13
N LYS A 69 -7.83 7.05 -10.86
CA LYS A 69 -8.62 6.79 -12.07
C LYS A 69 -10.12 6.75 -11.78
N ARG A 70 -10.54 6.06 -10.72
CA ARG A 70 -11.96 5.95 -10.32
C ARG A 70 -12.53 7.28 -9.83
N ILE A 71 -11.74 8.07 -9.09
CA ILE A 71 -12.12 9.43 -8.67
C ILE A 71 -12.31 10.34 -9.89
N ARG A 72 -11.38 10.31 -10.86
CA ARG A 72 -11.49 11.11 -12.09
C ARG A 72 -12.68 10.73 -12.97
N ALA A 73 -13.08 9.46 -12.95
CA ALA A 73 -14.23 8.97 -13.68
C ALA A 73 -15.58 9.31 -13.00
N GLY A 74 -15.58 9.94 -11.81
CA GLY A 74 -16.81 10.29 -11.07
C GLY A 74 -17.58 9.08 -10.53
N VAL A 75 -16.96 7.89 -10.56
CA VAL A 75 -17.56 6.63 -10.06
C VAL A 75 -17.41 6.50 -8.54
N LEU A 76 -16.57 7.37 -7.94
CA LEU A 76 -16.18 7.42 -6.53
C LEU A 76 -16.25 8.85 -5.99
#